data_AF-A0A6B3FFL1-F1
#
_entry.id   AF-A0A6B3FFL1-F1
#
_cell.length_a   1.000
_cell.length_b   1.000
_cell.length_c   1.000
_cell.angle_alpha   90.00
_cell.angle_beta   90.00
_cell.angle_gamma   90.00
#
_symmetry.space_group_name_H-M   'P 1'
#
loop_
_entity.id
_entity.type
_entity.pdbx_description
1 polymer ?
#
loop_
_entity_poly.entity_id
_entity_poly.type
_entity_poly.pdbx_seq_one_letter_code
_entity_poly.pdbx_strand_id
1 'polypeptide(L)'
;AGNGKLLTAGAVDAHVHFISPTLVDQALSSGITTLVGGGTGPAEGTKATTVTPGPWHLARMFEALETFPVNIGLLGKGNTMS
;
A
#
# COMPACT_ATOMS: atom_id res chain seq x y z
N ALA A 1 0.19 19.40 -24.62
CA ALA A 1 -0.40 18.62 -25.71
C ALA A 1 0.05 17.15 -25.78
N GLY A 2 1.07 16.68 -25.04
CA GLY A 2 1.43 15.25 -25.06
C GLY A 2 2.07 14.73 -26.36
N ASN A 3 2.31 15.59 -27.35
CA ASN A 3 2.89 15.22 -28.65
C ASN A 3 4.22 14.45 -28.48
N GLY A 4 4.34 13.31 -29.18
CA GLY A 4 5.53 12.46 -29.16
C GLY A 4 5.74 11.66 -27.87
N LYS A 5 4.75 11.61 -26.97
CA LYS A 5 4.81 10.82 -25.72
C LYS A 5 3.81 9.67 -25.73
N LEU A 6 4.13 8.63 -24.97
CA LEU A 6 3.17 7.57 -24.64
C LEU A 6 2.45 7.93 -23.33
N LEU A 7 1.14 7.74 -23.32
CA LEU A 7 0.31 7.88 -22.14
C LEU A 7 -0.18 6.50 -21.72
N THR A 8 -0.03 6.17 -20.45
CA THR A 8 -0.55 4.94 -19.84
C THR A 8 -1.46 5.31 -18.67
N ALA A 9 -2.30 4.36 -18.25
CA ALA A 9 -2.86 4.41 -16.91
C ALA A 9 -1.74 4.32 -15.87
N GLY A 10 -2.01 4.78 -14.65
CA GLY A 10 -1.13 4.49 -13.52
C GLY A 10 -1.18 3.02 -13.15
N ALA A 11 -0.05 2.44 -12.78
CA ALA A 11 0.03 1.02 -12.41
C ALA A 11 -0.65 0.76 -11.06
N VAL A 12 -1.11 -0.48 -10.89
CA VAL A 12 -1.68 -1.02 -9.65
C VAL A 12 -0.74 -2.11 -9.14
N ASP A 13 -0.16 -1.90 -7.96
CA ASP A 13 0.58 -2.95 -7.26
C ASP A 13 -0.36 -3.59 -6.24
N ALA A 14 -0.61 -4.89 -6.41
CA ALA A 14 -1.55 -5.65 -5.59
C ALA A 14 -0.87 -6.50 -4.50
N HIS A 15 0.46 -6.39 -4.34
CA HIS A 15 1.22 -7.14 -3.33
C HIS A 15 2.19 -6.20 -2.60
N VAL A 16 1.64 -5.25 -1.85
CA VAL A 16 2.45 -4.26 -1.13
C VAL A 16 2.61 -4.63 0.35
N HIS A 17 3.86 -4.69 0.80
CA HIS A 17 4.18 -4.75 2.23
C HIS A 17 4.43 -3.34 2.75
N PHE A 18 3.54 -2.81 3.61
CA PHE A 18 3.68 -1.45 4.17
C PHE A 18 4.72 -1.39 5.30
N ILE A 19 6.00 -1.62 4.94
CA ILE A 19 7.16 -1.67 5.86
C ILE A 19 7.66 -0.26 6.22
N SER A 20 7.68 0.65 5.26
CA SER A 20 8.23 2.01 5.40
C SER A 20 7.39 2.99 4.58
N PRO A 21 7.12 4.22 5.05
CA PRO A 21 6.44 5.25 4.26
C PRO A 21 7.20 5.60 2.97
N THR A 22 8.53 5.46 2.95
CA THR A 22 9.38 5.79 1.79
C THR A 22 9.08 4.94 0.55
N LEU A 23 8.40 3.79 0.69
CA LEU A 23 8.01 2.97 -0.45
C LEU A 23 7.01 3.69 -1.36
N VAL A 24 6.21 4.61 -0.82
CA VAL A 24 5.17 5.32 -1.60
C VAL A 24 5.81 6.26 -2.62
N ASP A 25 6.87 6.96 -2.24
CA ASP A 25 7.65 7.81 -3.15
C ASP A 25 8.28 6.98 -4.28
N GLN A 26 8.77 5.77 -3.95
CA GLN A 26 9.33 4.85 -4.93
C GLN A 26 8.25 4.30 -5.88
N ALA A 27 7.05 4.00 -5.37
CA ALA A 27 5.92 3.58 -6.19
C ALA A 27 5.51 4.67 -7.18
N LEU A 28 5.33 5.91 -6.70
CA LEU A 28 4.96 7.04 -7.55
C LEU A 28 6.02 7.35 -8.62
N SER A 29 7.30 7.34 -8.25
CA SER A 29 8.39 7.60 -9.21
C SER A 29 8.50 6.54 -10.31
N SER A 30 7.95 5.34 -10.08
CA SER A 30 7.88 4.25 -11.07
C SER A 30 6.54 4.17 -11.82
N GLY A 31 5.62 5.11 -11.58
CA GLY A 31 4.32 5.17 -12.27
C GLY A 31 3.21 4.34 -11.63
N ILE A 32 3.42 3.81 -10.42
CA ILE A 32 2.38 3.15 -9.62
C ILE A 32 1.57 4.23 -8.90
N THR A 33 0.24 4.14 -9.02
CA THR A 33 -0.70 5.11 -8.44
C THR A 33 -1.69 4.48 -7.48
N THR A 34 -1.71 3.15 -7.39
CA THR A 34 -2.59 2.39 -6.50
C THR A 34 -1.78 1.27 -5.84
N LEU A 35 -1.88 1.17 -4.52
CA LEU A 35 -1.18 0.20 -3.69
C LEU A 35 -2.21 -0.61 -2.90
N VAL A 36 -2.24 -1.92 -3.11
CA VAL A 36 -3.07 -2.86 -2.35
C VAL A 36 -2.17 -3.83 -1.61
N GLY A 37 -2.39 -3.97 -0.31
CA GLY A 37 -1.51 -4.76 0.53
C GLY A 37 -1.79 -4.59 2.01
N GLY A 38 -0.78 -4.77 2.86
CA GLY A 38 -0.96 -4.61 4.29
C GLY A 38 0.36 -4.49 5.04
N GLY A 39 0.27 -4.00 6.27
CA GLY A 39 1.43 -3.83 7.12
C GLY A 39 1.19 -2.83 8.23
N THR A 40 2.12 -2.79 9.18
CA THR A 40 2.11 -1.88 10.34
C THR A 40 3.51 -1.32 10.58
N GLY A 41 4.22 -0.99 9.50
CA GLY A 41 5.63 -0.59 9.56
C GLY A 41 6.58 -1.79 9.63
N PRO A 42 7.79 -1.65 10.22
CA PRO A 42 8.86 -2.65 10.12
C PRO A 42 8.71 -3.85 11.06
N ALA A 43 7.48 -4.21 11.45
CA ALA A 43 7.20 -5.38 12.26
C ALA A 43 7.50 -6.68 11.48
N GLU A 44 7.98 -7.71 12.17
CA GLU A 44 8.29 -9.02 11.55
C GLU A 44 7.08 -9.60 10.79
N GLY A 45 5.87 -9.44 11.33
CA GLY A 45 4.65 -9.85 10.64
C GLY A 45 4.42 -9.13 9.31
N THR A 46 4.77 -7.84 9.22
CA THR A 46 4.66 -7.06 7.97
C THR A 46 5.73 -7.46 6.96
N LYS A 47 6.94 -7.80 7.41
CA LYS A 47 7.99 -8.31 6.51
C LYS A 47 7.59 -9.65 5.89
N ALA A 48 6.84 -10.47 6.62
CA ALA A 48 6.40 -11.78 6.16
C ALA A 48 5.07 -11.76 5.38
N THR A 49 4.15 -10.87 5.73
CA THR A 49 2.76 -10.90 5.23
C THR A 49 2.22 -9.52 4.91
N THR A 50 1.40 -9.40 3.87
CA THR A 50 0.66 -8.18 3.49
C THR A 50 -0.57 -7.99 4.36
N VAL A 51 -0.41 -7.98 5.68
CA VAL A 51 -1.52 -7.96 6.64
C VAL A 51 -1.49 -6.72 7.52
N THR A 52 -2.63 -6.05 7.61
CA THR A 52 -2.93 -5.04 8.64
C THR A 52 -3.84 -5.68 9.70
N PRO A 53 -3.31 -6.10 10.86
CA PRO A 53 -4.01 -7.02 11.75
C PRO A 53 -5.05 -6.32 12.64
N GLY A 54 -6.32 -6.47 12.30
CA GLY A 54 -7.46 -6.09 13.15
C GLY A 54 -7.80 -4.60 13.14
N PRO A 55 -8.91 -4.22 13.81
CA PRO A 55 -9.52 -2.89 13.65
C PRO A 55 -8.61 -1.73 14.08
N TRP A 56 -7.86 -1.90 15.17
CA TRP A 56 -6.98 -0.83 15.67
C TRP A 56 -5.87 -0.50 14.68
N HIS A 57 -5.20 -1.52 14.12
CA HIS A 57 -4.14 -1.30 13.13
C HIS A 57 -4.71 -0.72 11.83
N LEU A 58 -5.88 -1.16 11.39
CA LEU A 58 -6.56 -0.60 10.22
C LEU A 58 -6.81 0.90 10.40
N ALA A 59 -7.38 1.33 11.53
CA ALA A 59 -7.63 2.74 11.81
C ALA A 59 -6.33 3.58 11.80
N ARG A 60 -5.27 3.10 12.48
CA ARG A 60 -3.98 3.79 12.51
C ARG A 60 -3.31 3.87 11.13
N MET A 61 -3.42 2.81 10.33
CA MET A 61 -2.85 2.80 8.99
C MET A 61 -3.63 3.70 8.03
N PHE A 62 -4.96 3.77 8.13
CA PHE A 62 -5.73 4.75 7.34
C PHE A 62 -5.35 6.19 7.70
N GLU A 63 -5.24 6.52 8.98
CA GLU A 63 -4.76 7.85 9.43
C GLU A 63 -3.34 8.15 8.93
N ALA A 64 -2.42 7.18 9.00
CA ALA A 64 -1.04 7.36 8.56
C ALA A 64 -0.90 7.51 7.04
N LEU A 65 -1.81 6.92 6.26
CA LEU A 65 -1.76 6.90 4.79
C LEU A 65 -2.55 8.04 4.13
N GLU A 66 -3.33 8.81 4.88
CA GLU A 66 -4.23 9.86 4.37
C GLU A 66 -3.49 10.94 3.57
N THR A 67 -2.22 11.23 3.90
CA THR A 67 -1.47 12.34 3.30
C THR A 67 -0.80 11.97 1.97
N PHE A 68 -0.79 10.70 1.58
CA PHE A 68 -0.08 10.25 0.39
C PHE A 68 -0.94 10.38 -0.88
N PRO A 69 -0.38 10.84 -2.02
CA PRO A 69 -1.13 11.03 -3.25
C PRO A 69 -1.24 9.74 -4.07
N VAL A 70 -1.71 8.65 -3.45
CA VAL A 70 -1.95 7.34 -4.07
C VAL A 70 -3.27 6.76 -3.57
N ASN A 71 -3.88 5.88 -4.36
CA ASN A 71 -5.00 5.07 -3.88
C ASN A 71 -4.47 3.92 -3.02
N ILE A 72 -5.12 3.64 -1.89
CA ILE A 72 -4.70 2.59 -0.94
C ILE A 72 -5.82 1.57 -0.71
N GLY A 73 -5.48 0.28 -0.73
CA GLY A 73 -6.31 -0.81 -0.22
C GLY A 73 -5.58 -1.61 0.86
N LEU A 74 -6.17 -1.72 2.06
CA LEU A 74 -5.60 -2.47 3.18
C LEU A 74 -6.22 -3.86 3.33
N LEU A 75 -5.39 -4.90 3.42
CA LEU A 75 -5.76 -6.29 3.59
C LEU A 75 -5.69 -6.70 5.07
N GLY A 76 -6.75 -7.37 5.54
CA GLY A 76 -6.81 -7.94 6.89
C GLY A 76 -6.19 -9.33 6.98
N LYS A 77 -6.12 -9.86 8.21
CA LYS A 77 -5.65 -11.24 8.44
C LYS A 77 -6.79 -12.22 8.16
N GLY A 78 -6.63 -13.03 7.11
CA GLY A 78 -7.63 -14.05 6.75
C GLY A 78 -7.54 -15.35 7.56
N ASN A 79 -6.46 -15.56 8.32
CA ASN A 79 -6.32 -16.78 9.13
C ASN A 79 -7.18 -16.65 10.40
N THR A 80 -8.23 -17.44 10.47
CA THR A 80 -9.12 -17.52 11.62
C THR A 80 -9.58 -18.96 11.80
N MET A 81 -9.97 -19.31 13.03
CA MET A 81 -10.76 -20.50 13.30
C MET A 81 -12.12 -19.98 13.74
N SER A 82 -13.18 -20.33 13.01
CA SER A 82 -14.57 -19.97 13.36
C SER A 82 -14.97 -20.61 14.69
#